data_AF-E6VTU8-F1
#
_entry.id   AF-E6VTU8-F1
#
_cell.length_a   1.000
_cell.length_b   1.000
_cell.length_c   1.000
_cell.angle_alpha   90.00
_cell.angle_beta   90.00
_cell.angle_gamma   90.00
#
_symmetry.space_group_name_H-M   'P 1'
#
loop_
_entity.id
_entity.type
_entity.pdbx_description
1 polymer ?
#
loop_
_entity_poly.entity_id
_entity_poly.type
_entity_poly.pdbx_seq_one_letter_code
_entity_poly.pdbx_strand_id
1 'polypeptide(L)'
;MDFDALVSIMGSRLTPAGLLVVALSGGVDSGLVAAAAHAAGTGPASGGRVVAVTVCSELSAGRDVERASAVARHIGLAHGTLTARLLENEAVRRNNADRCYHCKRAIFDLMRREFGQECLLVDGTNADDDPARPGLRAAQEYGVFHPLKELAIPKVRVRELARGLGLPNWDTPSESCLATRLPQGLALTQARLDKVRAMEDFLRERGVKTLRARHDDMVATVEYPAQYAGIIAQERDSLADMIKGIGLGSCQFKEWTE
;
A
#
# COMPACT_ATOMS: atom_id res chain seq x y z
N MET A 1 12.24 13.99 18.86
CA MET A 1 12.76 14.87 17.78
C MET A 1 12.04 14.60 16.47
N ASP A 2 12.23 13.48 15.78
CA ASP A 2 11.60 13.29 14.46
C ASP A 2 10.07 13.13 14.51
N PHE A 3 9.54 12.40 15.51
CA PHE A 3 8.09 12.28 15.66
C PHE A 3 7.44 13.61 16.04
N ASP A 4 8.04 14.37 16.94
CA ASP A 4 7.55 15.71 17.31
C ASP A 4 7.59 16.66 16.12
N ALA A 5 8.62 16.56 15.27
CA ALA A 5 8.71 17.30 14.02
C ALA A 5 7.59 16.90 13.03
N LEU A 6 7.26 15.61 12.93
CA LEU A 6 6.12 15.13 12.14
C LEU A 6 4.79 15.71 12.65
N VAL A 7 4.58 15.68 13.97
CA VAL A 7 3.39 16.26 14.59
C VAL A 7 3.33 17.77 14.31
N SER A 8 4.46 18.48 14.47
CA SER A 8 4.53 19.93 14.27
C SER A 8 4.24 20.33 12.82
N ILE A 9 4.83 19.65 11.83
CA ILE A 9 4.64 19.99 10.41
C ILE A 9 3.23 19.66 9.92
N MET A 10 2.60 18.62 10.47
CA MET A 10 1.19 18.33 10.20
C MET A 10 0.28 19.37 10.85
N GLY A 11 0.55 19.73 12.10
CA GLY A 11 -0.20 20.75 12.83
C GLY A 11 -0.17 22.11 12.13
N SER A 12 0.99 22.52 11.59
CA SER A 12 1.11 23.80 10.88
C SER A 12 0.32 23.85 9.56
N ARG A 13 -0.08 22.69 9.02
CA ARG A 13 -0.91 22.58 7.80
C ARG A 13 -2.39 22.36 8.13
N LEU A 14 -2.74 22.09 9.39
CA LEU A 14 -4.10 21.80 9.82
C LEU A 14 -4.78 23.07 10.35
N THR A 15 -5.65 23.66 9.54
CA THR A 15 -6.42 24.84 9.95
C THR A 15 -7.60 24.46 10.87
N PRO A 16 -8.13 25.40 11.68
CA PRO A 16 -9.30 25.15 12.54
C PRO A 16 -10.57 24.65 11.83
N ALA A 17 -10.76 25.00 10.55
CA ALA A 17 -11.88 24.50 9.75
C ALA A 17 -11.47 23.33 8.83
N GLY A 18 -10.18 22.97 8.82
CA GLY A 18 -9.58 22.05 7.88
C GLY A 18 -9.89 20.59 8.17
N LEU A 19 -9.79 19.77 7.13
CA LEU A 19 -9.86 18.32 7.19
C LEU A 19 -8.58 17.74 6.60
N LEU A 20 -7.85 16.98 7.41
CA LEU A 20 -6.70 16.19 6.99
C LEU A 20 -7.12 14.74 6.80
N VAL A 21 -6.92 14.22 5.59
CA VAL A 21 -7.28 12.86 5.20
C VAL A 21 -6.00 12.07 4.93
N VAL A 22 -5.73 11.09 5.80
CA VAL A 22 -4.57 10.20 5.67
C VAL A 22 -4.93 9.03 4.76
N ALA A 23 -4.19 8.84 3.67
CA ALA A 23 -4.25 7.64 2.85
C ALA A 23 -3.54 6.47 3.56
N LEU A 24 -4.29 5.70 4.35
CA LEU A 24 -3.78 4.61 5.16
C LEU A 24 -3.81 3.29 4.39
N SER A 25 -2.65 2.88 3.86
CA SER A 25 -2.48 1.66 3.06
C SER A 25 -2.24 0.38 3.88
N GLY A 26 -2.05 0.50 5.20
CA GLY A 26 -1.67 -0.62 6.08
C GLY A 26 -0.17 -0.90 6.16
N GLY A 27 0.64 -0.26 5.30
CA GLY A 27 2.10 -0.27 5.40
C GLY A 27 2.62 0.60 6.55
N VAL A 28 3.86 0.35 6.99
CA VAL A 28 4.47 1.06 8.13
C VAL A 28 4.56 2.58 7.91
N ASP A 29 4.82 3.04 6.69
CA ASP A 29 4.98 4.47 6.40
C ASP A 29 3.67 5.23 6.58
N SER A 30 2.58 4.72 6.01
CA SER A 30 1.25 5.32 6.17
C SER A 30 0.73 5.18 7.61
N GLY A 31 1.14 4.12 8.33
CA GLY A 31 0.85 3.96 9.76
C GLY A 31 1.52 5.02 10.64
N LEU A 32 2.80 5.31 10.41
CA LEU A 32 3.52 6.37 11.13
C LEU A 32 2.90 7.75 10.82
N VAL A 33 2.57 8.02 9.56
CA VAL A 33 1.87 9.24 9.16
C VAL A 33 0.51 9.37 9.85
N ALA A 34 -0.27 8.30 9.94
CA ALA A 34 -1.55 8.30 10.65
C ALA A 34 -1.38 8.61 12.14
N ALA A 35 -0.35 8.05 12.79
CA ALA A 35 -0.07 8.30 14.20
C ALA A 35 0.32 9.76 14.46
N ALA A 36 1.20 10.32 13.64
CA ALA A 36 1.59 11.72 13.73
C ALA A 36 0.41 12.66 13.43
N ALA A 37 -0.44 12.33 12.45
CA ALA A 37 -1.60 13.15 12.09
C ALA A 37 -2.63 13.16 13.22
N HIS A 38 -2.89 12.01 13.85
CA HIS A 38 -3.77 11.91 15.01
C HIS A 38 -3.25 12.75 16.19
N ALA A 39 -1.95 12.67 16.50
CA ALA A 39 -1.34 13.48 17.54
C ALA A 39 -1.41 14.99 17.22
N ALA A 40 -1.23 15.39 15.96
CA ALA A 40 -1.38 16.77 15.53
C ALA A 40 -2.82 17.30 15.68
N GLY A 41 -3.82 16.46 15.39
CA GLY A 41 -5.24 16.82 15.54
C GLY A 41 -5.75 16.88 16.98
N THR A 42 -5.09 16.19 17.91
CA THR A 42 -5.49 16.09 19.33
C THR A 42 -4.64 16.93 20.28
N GLY A 43 -3.56 17.54 19.78
CA GLY A 43 -2.65 18.36 20.57
C GLY A 43 -3.21 19.74 20.97
N PRO A 44 -2.50 20.51 21.80
CA PRO A 44 -2.98 21.82 22.30
C PRO A 44 -3.13 22.91 21.23
N ALA A 45 -2.54 22.71 20.03
CA ALA A 45 -2.78 23.54 18.85
C ALA A 45 -3.96 23.02 17.99
N SER A 46 -4.83 22.17 18.56
CA SER A 46 -5.94 21.51 17.87
C SER A 46 -6.85 22.53 17.20
N GLY A 47 -7.14 22.28 15.93
CA GLY A 47 -8.09 23.07 15.17
C GLY A 47 -8.90 22.22 14.21
N GLY A 48 -8.24 21.42 13.37
CA GLY A 48 -8.91 20.68 12.30
C GLY A 48 -9.28 19.25 12.66
N ARG A 49 -10.03 18.60 11.75
CA ARG A 49 -10.42 17.19 11.86
C ARG A 49 -9.41 16.31 11.14
N VAL A 50 -9.14 15.14 11.70
CA VAL A 50 -8.24 14.14 11.11
C VAL A 50 -9.00 12.84 10.92
N VAL A 51 -8.94 12.29 9.72
CA VAL A 51 -9.51 10.98 9.38
C VAL A 51 -8.50 10.17 8.58
N ALA A 52 -8.55 8.85 8.72
CA ALA A 52 -7.82 7.93 7.86
C ALA A 52 -8.78 7.25 6.90
N VAL A 53 -8.31 6.96 5.68
CA VAL A 53 -9.06 6.21 4.70
C VAL A 53 -8.17 5.17 4.01
N THR A 54 -8.70 3.96 3.85
CA THR A 54 -8.07 2.94 3.00
C THR A 54 -8.85 2.81 1.70
N VAL A 55 -8.17 2.98 0.57
CA VAL A 55 -8.78 2.82 -0.75
C VAL A 55 -8.56 1.39 -1.24
N CYS A 56 -9.66 0.64 -1.32
CA CYS A 56 -9.72 -0.72 -1.81
C CYS A 56 -9.87 -0.69 -3.33
N SER A 57 -9.20 -1.60 -4.03
CA SER A 57 -9.34 -1.77 -5.47
C SER A 57 -9.05 -3.21 -5.86
N GLU A 58 -9.31 -3.54 -7.12
CA GLU A 58 -8.95 -4.81 -7.74
C GLU A 58 -7.44 -5.08 -7.67
N LEU A 59 -6.62 -4.04 -7.52
CA LEU A 59 -5.15 -4.12 -7.44
C LEU A 59 -4.61 -4.23 -6.01
N SER A 60 -5.45 -4.04 -4.98
CA SER A 60 -5.05 -4.05 -3.57
C SER A 60 -5.08 -5.47 -3.00
N ALA A 61 -4.16 -5.83 -2.11
CA ALA A 61 -4.26 -7.10 -1.38
C ALA A 61 -5.33 -6.95 -0.28
N GLY A 62 -6.22 -7.94 -0.09
CA GLY A 62 -7.32 -7.83 0.90
C GLY A 62 -6.81 -7.55 2.33
N ARG A 63 -5.65 -8.13 2.68
CA ARG A 63 -4.95 -7.93 3.96
C ARG A 63 -4.47 -6.50 4.22
N ASP A 64 -4.46 -5.62 3.22
CA ASP A 64 -4.06 -4.22 3.41
C ASP A 64 -5.11 -3.48 4.24
N VAL A 65 -6.39 -3.79 4.03
CA VAL A 65 -7.53 -3.17 4.75
C VAL A 65 -7.55 -3.59 6.22
N GLU A 66 -7.35 -4.87 6.49
CA GLU A 66 -7.31 -5.40 7.86
C GLU A 66 -6.16 -4.79 8.67
N ARG A 67 -4.96 -4.72 8.09
CA ARG A 67 -3.80 -4.05 8.71
C ARG A 67 -4.07 -2.58 8.95
N ALA A 68 -4.58 -1.85 7.95
CA ALA A 68 -4.92 -0.44 8.09
C ALA A 68 -5.94 -0.21 9.22
N SER A 69 -6.98 -1.03 9.28
CA SER A 69 -8.01 -0.96 10.33
C SER A 69 -7.43 -1.25 11.72
N ALA A 70 -6.52 -2.22 11.83
CA ALA A 70 -5.84 -2.53 13.09
C ALA A 70 -4.94 -1.38 13.56
N VAL A 71 -4.21 -0.74 12.64
CA VAL A 71 -3.38 0.44 12.91
C VAL A 71 -4.24 1.62 13.38
N ALA A 72 -5.31 1.94 12.64
CA ALA A 72 -6.21 3.03 13.01
C ALA A 72 -6.85 2.82 14.39
N ARG A 73 -7.30 1.60 14.68
CA ARG A 73 -7.84 1.22 16.00
C ARG A 73 -6.81 1.36 17.11
N HIS A 74 -5.56 0.93 16.86
CA HIS A 74 -4.47 1.07 17.83
C HIS A 74 -4.19 2.54 18.16
N ILE A 75 -4.25 3.43 17.15
CA ILE A 75 -4.03 4.87 17.32
C ILE A 75 -5.24 5.56 17.98
N GLY A 76 -6.46 5.02 17.82
CA GLY A 76 -7.70 5.73 18.18
C GLY A 76 -8.17 6.72 17.10
N LEU A 77 -7.74 6.53 15.85
CA LEU A 77 -8.06 7.40 14.72
C LEU A 77 -9.31 6.91 13.97
N ALA A 78 -10.23 7.82 13.67
CA ALA A 78 -11.39 7.53 12.82
C ALA A 78 -10.94 7.04 11.45
N HIS A 79 -11.44 5.88 11.03
CA HIS A 79 -11.02 5.20 9.81
C HIS A 79 -12.22 4.71 9.00
N GLY A 80 -12.15 4.92 7.68
CA GLY A 80 -13.13 4.44 6.72
C GLY A 80 -12.48 3.77 5.52
N THR A 81 -13.30 3.17 4.67
CA THR A 81 -12.86 2.54 3.43
C THR A 81 -13.58 3.12 2.23
N LEU A 82 -12.84 3.36 1.15
CA LEU A 82 -13.41 3.71 -0.16
C LEU A 82 -13.10 2.61 -1.16
N THR A 83 -13.96 2.43 -2.16
CA THR A 83 -13.74 1.45 -3.22
C THR A 83 -13.49 2.17 -4.54
N ALA A 84 -12.29 2.00 -5.09
CA ALA A 84 -11.91 2.45 -6.42
C ALA A 84 -12.07 1.30 -7.42
N ARG A 85 -12.73 1.57 -8.53
CA ARG A 85 -12.87 0.64 -9.66
C ARG A 85 -11.80 0.93 -10.70
N LEU A 86 -10.58 0.48 -10.43
CA LEU A 86 -9.42 0.85 -11.23
C LEU A 86 -9.41 0.15 -12.58
N LEU A 87 -10.06 -1.01 -12.72
CA LEU A 87 -10.15 -1.71 -14.01
C LEU A 87 -11.10 -1.05 -15.00
N GLU A 88 -12.00 -0.18 -14.55
CA GLU A 88 -12.84 0.66 -15.42
C GLU A 88 -12.04 1.77 -16.12
N ASN A 89 -10.84 2.09 -15.61
CA ASN A 89 -9.93 3.05 -16.23
C ASN A 89 -9.02 2.36 -17.26
N GLU A 90 -9.25 2.63 -18.54
CA GLU A 90 -8.49 2.04 -19.64
C GLU A 90 -6.97 2.28 -19.55
N ALA A 91 -6.53 3.45 -19.05
CA ALA A 91 -5.11 3.76 -18.89
C ALA A 91 -4.46 2.93 -17.77
N VAL A 92 -5.23 2.55 -16.74
CA VAL A 92 -4.79 1.59 -15.72
C VAL A 92 -4.79 0.18 -16.29
N ARG A 93 -5.87 -0.20 -16.98
CA ARG A 93 -6.08 -1.53 -17.55
C ARG A 93 -4.97 -1.93 -18.52
N ARG A 94 -4.40 -1.00 -19.29
CA ARG A 94 -3.29 -1.29 -20.22
C ARG A 94 -1.98 -1.72 -19.55
N ASN A 95 -1.81 -1.47 -18.25
CA ASN A 95 -0.62 -1.85 -17.49
C ASN A 95 0.71 -1.29 -18.04
N ASN A 96 0.70 -0.10 -18.63
CA ASN A 96 1.91 0.54 -19.14
C ASN A 96 2.76 1.15 -18.01
N ALA A 97 3.96 1.67 -18.34
CA ALA A 97 4.88 2.27 -17.37
C ALA A 97 4.23 3.38 -16.53
N ASP A 98 3.29 4.13 -17.11
CA ASP A 98 2.56 5.23 -16.48
C ASP A 98 1.31 4.77 -15.71
N ARG A 99 1.00 3.47 -15.61
CA ARG A 99 -0.16 2.94 -14.87
C ARG A 99 -0.29 3.54 -13.47
N CYS A 100 0.82 3.63 -12.73
CA CYS A 100 0.83 4.16 -11.36
C CYS A 100 0.36 5.62 -11.27
N TYR A 101 0.62 6.43 -12.30
CA TYR A 101 0.11 7.80 -12.39
C TYR A 101 -1.42 7.79 -12.46
N HIS A 102 -2.00 7.03 -13.39
CA HIS A 102 -3.45 6.93 -13.56
C HIS A 102 -4.17 6.30 -12.36
N CYS A 103 -3.55 5.30 -11.71
CA CYS A 103 -4.07 4.72 -10.47
C CYS A 103 -4.18 5.77 -9.37
N LYS A 104 -3.09 6.52 -9.13
CA LYS A 104 -3.04 7.55 -8.08
C LYS A 104 -4.03 8.68 -8.35
N ARG A 105 -4.15 9.13 -9.60
CA ARG A 105 -5.18 10.11 -9.98
C ARG A 105 -6.59 9.65 -9.64
N ALA A 106 -6.98 8.45 -10.09
CA ALA A 106 -8.31 7.91 -9.80
C ALA A 106 -8.58 7.77 -8.29
N ILE A 107 -7.56 7.39 -7.51
CA ILE A 107 -7.65 7.30 -6.04
C ILE A 107 -7.84 8.69 -5.41
N PHE A 108 -7.04 9.68 -5.81
CA PHE A 108 -7.14 11.03 -5.25
C PHE A 108 -8.43 11.76 -5.69
N ASP A 109 -8.90 11.54 -6.92
CA ASP A 109 -10.21 12.00 -7.37
C ASP A 109 -11.33 11.45 -6.47
N LEU A 110 -11.31 10.15 -6.20
CA LEU A 110 -12.27 9.51 -5.31
C LEU A 110 -12.22 10.09 -3.90
N MET A 111 -11.03 10.26 -3.33
CA MET A 111 -10.86 10.85 -2.00
C MET A 111 -11.37 12.29 -1.95
N ARG A 112 -11.06 13.14 -2.94
CA ARG A 112 -11.56 14.52 -2.96
C ARG A 112 -13.08 14.60 -3.20
N ARG A 113 -13.65 13.67 -3.94
CA ARG A 113 -15.11 13.58 -4.11
C ARG A 113 -15.80 13.26 -2.78
N GLU A 114 -15.19 12.39 -1.97
CA GLU A 114 -15.74 12.01 -0.66
C GLU A 114 -15.56 13.12 0.40
N PHE A 115 -14.36 13.69 0.48
CA PHE A 115 -13.97 14.57 1.59
C PHE A 115 -13.94 16.06 1.24
N GLY A 116 -14.23 16.43 0.00
CA GLY A 116 -14.20 17.80 -0.51
C GLY A 116 -12.87 18.19 -1.15
N GLN A 117 -12.90 19.20 -2.03
CA GLN A 117 -11.72 19.66 -2.76
C GLN A 117 -10.67 20.34 -1.87
N GLU A 118 -11.12 20.94 -0.77
CA GLU A 118 -10.28 21.68 0.18
C GLU A 118 -9.62 20.77 1.24
N CYS A 119 -9.87 19.46 1.22
CA CYS A 119 -9.24 18.56 2.18
C CYS A 119 -7.74 18.41 1.89
N LEU A 120 -6.94 18.36 2.95
CA LEU A 120 -5.51 18.10 2.88
C LEU A 120 -5.29 16.59 2.81
N LEU A 121 -4.93 16.08 1.64
CA LEU A 121 -4.54 14.69 1.46
C LEU A 121 -3.10 14.47 1.92
N VAL A 122 -2.86 13.42 2.69
CA VAL A 122 -1.54 13.07 3.21
C VAL A 122 -1.25 11.58 2.97
N ASP A 123 -0.04 11.25 2.52
CA ASP A 123 0.38 9.85 2.36
C ASP A 123 1.77 9.54 2.94
N GLY A 124 2.13 8.26 2.93
CA GLY A 124 3.35 7.72 3.52
C GLY A 124 4.59 7.78 2.62
N THR A 125 4.64 8.61 1.58
CA THR A 125 5.85 8.76 0.77
C THR A 125 7.01 9.24 1.66
N ASN A 126 8.10 8.48 1.70
CA ASN A 126 9.28 8.72 2.54
C ASN A 126 10.49 9.19 1.71
N ALA A 127 11.65 9.38 2.34
CA ALA A 127 12.84 9.92 1.69
C ALA A 127 13.51 8.97 0.70
N ASP A 128 13.34 7.66 0.87
CA ASP A 128 13.96 6.63 0.00
C ASP A 128 13.11 6.34 -1.24
N ASP A 129 11.91 6.93 -1.35
CA ASP A 129 11.04 6.78 -2.51
C ASP A 129 11.59 7.50 -3.74
N ASP A 130 11.78 6.73 -4.82
CA ASP A 130 12.27 7.24 -6.10
C ASP A 130 11.38 8.41 -6.59
N PRO A 131 11.96 9.62 -6.78
CA PRO A 131 11.22 10.80 -7.25
C PRO A 131 10.66 10.64 -8.66
N ALA A 132 11.23 9.76 -9.49
CA ALA A 132 10.77 9.51 -10.85
C ALA A 132 9.52 8.62 -10.93
N ARG A 133 9.01 8.10 -9.79
CA ARG A 133 7.82 7.26 -9.76
C ARG A 133 6.62 8.02 -10.35
N PRO A 134 5.94 7.48 -11.40
CA PRO A 134 4.81 8.16 -12.04
C PRO A 134 3.67 8.53 -11.08
N GLY A 135 3.50 7.75 -10.01
CA GLY A 135 2.49 8.04 -8.98
C GLY A 135 2.77 9.32 -8.16
N LEU A 136 4.04 9.72 -8.00
CA LEU A 136 4.39 10.96 -7.30
C LEU A 136 4.05 12.20 -8.13
N ARG A 137 4.15 12.11 -9.46
CA ARG A 137 3.66 13.17 -10.35
C ARG A 137 2.17 13.44 -10.13
N ALA A 138 1.35 12.38 -10.05
CA ALA A 138 -0.06 12.52 -9.71
C ALA A 138 -0.26 13.11 -8.30
N ALA A 139 0.52 12.68 -7.31
CA ALA A 139 0.42 13.21 -5.96
C ALA A 139 0.72 14.72 -5.91
N GLN A 140 1.74 15.16 -6.65
CA GLN A 140 2.08 16.58 -6.78
C GLN A 140 0.97 17.40 -7.44
N GLU A 141 0.37 16.90 -8.53
CA GLU A 141 -0.76 17.56 -9.21
C GLU A 141 -1.98 17.74 -8.28
N TYR A 142 -2.17 16.84 -7.31
CA TYR A 142 -3.26 16.89 -6.31
C TYR A 142 -2.84 17.59 -5.02
N GLY A 143 -1.63 18.14 -4.93
CA GLY A 143 -1.13 18.80 -3.72
C GLY A 143 -1.08 17.88 -2.51
N VAL A 144 -0.83 16.58 -2.71
CA VAL A 144 -0.72 15.62 -1.61
C VAL A 144 0.51 15.96 -0.78
N PHE A 145 0.33 16.02 0.52
CA PHE A 145 1.38 16.32 1.47
C PHE A 145 2.16 15.04 1.84
N HIS A 146 3.49 15.12 1.78
CA HIS A 146 4.42 14.01 2.02
C HIS A 146 5.35 14.33 3.20
N PRO A 147 4.86 14.29 4.44
CA PRO A 147 5.59 14.77 5.61
C PRO A 147 6.90 14.02 5.86
N LEU A 148 6.93 12.71 5.63
CA LEU A 148 8.15 11.91 5.77
C LEU A 148 9.22 12.34 4.76
N LYS A 149 8.82 12.60 3.51
CA LYS A 149 9.72 13.09 2.46
C LYS A 149 10.19 14.53 2.72
N GLU A 150 9.31 15.42 3.16
CA GLU A 150 9.65 16.82 3.47
C GLU A 150 10.66 16.93 4.63
N LEU A 151 10.58 16.02 5.61
CA LEU A 151 11.53 15.92 6.72
C LEU A 151 12.72 14.99 6.43
N ALA A 152 12.87 14.50 5.19
CA ALA A 152 13.92 13.58 4.77
C ALA A 152 14.05 12.33 5.68
N ILE A 153 12.92 11.79 6.17
CA ILE A 153 12.89 10.60 7.03
C ILE A 153 12.98 9.34 6.16
N PRO A 154 14.07 8.56 6.26
CA PRO A 154 14.24 7.32 5.49
C PRO A 154 13.45 6.16 6.10
N LYS A 155 13.30 5.08 5.34
CA LYS A 155 12.52 3.88 5.69
C LYS A 155 12.97 3.24 7.00
N VAL A 156 14.28 3.17 7.22
CA VAL A 156 14.85 2.63 8.47
C VAL A 156 14.33 3.41 9.68
N ARG A 157 14.31 4.74 9.57
CA ARG A 157 13.86 5.61 10.64
C ARG A 157 12.36 5.53 10.85
N VAL A 158 11.59 5.38 9.77
CA VAL A 158 10.15 5.12 9.86
C VAL A 158 9.86 3.87 10.70
N ARG A 159 10.58 2.77 10.46
CA ARG A 159 10.40 1.52 11.23
C ARG A 159 10.77 1.68 12.70
N GLU A 160 11.87 2.37 13.01
CA GLU A 160 12.27 2.65 14.39
C GLU A 160 11.20 3.45 15.15
N LEU A 161 10.69 4.53 14.54
CA LEU A 161 9.64 5.35 15.13
C LEU A 161 8.34 4.56 15.31
N ALA A 162 7.91 3.82 14.27
CA ALA A 162 6.72 2.98 14.35
C ALA A 162 6.82 1.93 15.46
N ARG A 163 8.00 1.30 15.61
CA ARG A 163 8.26 0.33 16.68
C ARG A 163 8.24 0.99 18.06
N GLY A 164 8.86 2.17 18.21
CA GLY A 164 8.86 2.92 19.46
C GLY A 164 7.45 3.37 19.90
N LEU A 165 6.57 3.61 18.94
CA LEU A 165 5.14 3.91 19.17
C LEU A 165 4.27 2.67 19.37
N GLY A 166 4.83 1.46 19.26
CA GLY A 166 4.09 0.20 19.41
C GLY A 166 3.13 -0.11 18.27
N LEU A 167 3.28 0.54 17.10
CA LEU A 167 2.37 0.33 15.97
C LEU A 167 2.38 -1.14 15.53
N PRO A 168 1.23 -1.81 15.38
CA PRO A 168 1.17 -3.25 15.12
C PRO A 168 1.76 -3.65 13.76
N ASN A 169 1.93 -2.68 12.85
CA ASN A 169 2.46 -2.90 11.52
C ASN A 169 3.96 -2.51 11.37
N TRP A 170 4.67 -2.24 12.47
CA TRP A 170 6.06 -1.74 12.42
C TRP A 170 7.02 -2.63 11.60
N ASP A 171 6.84 -3.95 11.64
CA ASP A 171 7.67 -4.94 10.92
C ASP A 171 7.03 -5.45 9.63
N THR A 172 6.04 -4.73 9.12
CA THR A 172 5.34 -5.14 7.90
C THR A 172 6.27 -5.04 6.68
N PRO A 173 6.39 -6.12 5.86
CA PRO A 173 7.13 -6.07 4.61
C PRO A 173 6.56 -5.04 3.64
N SER A 174 7.44 -4.41 2.85
CA SER A 174 7.01 -3.50 1.78
C SER A 174 6.39 -4.31 0.64
N GLU A 175 5.08 -4.18 0.49
CA GLU A 175 4.32 -4.83 -0.57
C GLU A 175 3.90 -3.83 -1.66
N SER A 176 4.01 -4.26 -2.91
CA SER A 176 3.49 -3.51 -4.06
C SER A 176 2.15 -4.08 -4.51
N CYS A 177 1.37 -3.31 -5.27
CA CYS A 177 0.07 -3.75 -5.76
C CYS A 177 0.17 -5.00 -6.66
N LEU A 178 -0.94 -5.71 -6.82
CA LEU A 178 -0.99 -6.95 -7.60
C LEU A 178 -0.63 -6.77 -9.08
N ALA A 179 -0.81 -5.56 -9.63
CA ALA A 179 -0.42 -5.27 -11.01
C ALA A 179 1.08 -5.48 -11.25
N THR A 180 1.94 -5.38 -10.23
CA THR A 180 3.38 -5.63 -10.37
C THR A 180 3.71 -7.10 -10.59
N ARG A 181 2.76 -8.02 -10.35
CA ARG A 181 2.92 -9.46 -10.59
C ARG A 181 2.68 -9.83 -12.07
N LEU A 182 2.16 -8.90 -12.86
CA LEU A 182 1.91 -9.07 -14.28
C LEU A 182 2.94 -8.28 -15.11
N PRO A 183 3.41 -8.81 -16.25
CA PRO A 183 4.29 -8.08 -17.16
C PRO A 183 3.71 -6.74 -17.57
N GLN A 184 4.57 -5.73 -17.68
CA GLN A 184 4.17 -4.43 -18.20
C GLN A 184 3.60 -4.58 -19.63
N GLY A 185 2.52 -3.86 -19.93
CA GLY A 185 1.79 -3.96 -21.19
C GLY A 185 0.83 -5.15 -21.27
N LEU A 186 0.92 -6.13 -20.35
CA LEU A 186 -0.11 -7.16 -20.23
C LEU A 186 -1.35 -6.54 -19.56
N ALA A 187 -2.45 -6.50 -20.30
CA ALA A 187 -3.67 -5.87 -19.81
C ALA A 187 -4.14 -6.48 -18.48
N LEU A 188 -4.48 -5.64 -17.51
CA LEU A 188 -5.07 -6.06 -16.24
C LEU A 188 -6.51 -6.50 -16.48
N THR A 189 -6.85 -7.68 -15.99
CA THR A 189 -8.22 -8.18 -15.94
C THR A 189 -8.47 -8.80 -14.58
N GLN A 190 -9.74 -8.87 -14.17
CA GLN A 190 -10.09 -9.52 -12.91
C GLN A 190 -9.56 -10.96 -12.86
N ALA A 191 -9.77 -11.73 -13.93
CA ALA A 191 -9.28 -13.11 -14.03
C ALA A 191 -7.76 -13.26 -13.85
N ARG A 192 -6.95 -12.32 -14.37
CA ARG A 192 -5.49 -12.35 -14.16
C ARG A 192 -5.12 -12.03 -12.72
N LEU A 193 -5.75 -11.02 -12.15
CA LEU A 193 -5.51 -10.64 -10.75
C LEU A 193 -5.95 -11.76 -9.78
N ASP A 194 -7.03 -12.47 -10.10
CA ASP A 194 -7.52 -13.61 -9.31
C ASP A 194 -6.54 -14.78 -9.33
N LYS A 195 -5.87 -15.07 -10.46
CA LYS A 195 -4.79 -16.05 -10.52
C LYS A 195 -3.65 -15.67 -9.58
N VAL A 196 -3.23 -14.40 -9.59
CA VAL A 196 -2.20 -13.90 -8.66
C VAL A 196 -2.65 -14.08 -7.20
N ARG A 197 -3.88 -13.68 -6.86
CA ARG A 197 -4.43 -13.83 -5.50
C ARG A 197 -4.44 -15.28 -5.08
N ALA A 198 -4.96 -16.18 -5.91
CA ALA A 198 -5.05 -17.61 -5.61
C ALA A 198 -3.66 -18.20 -5.29
N MET A 199 -2.64 -17.87 -6.08
CA MET A 199 -1.28 -18.33 -5.81
C MET A 199 -0.68 -17.74 -4.54
N GLU A 200 -0.83 -16.43 -4.30
CA GLU A 200 -0.27 -15.80 -3.10
C GLU A 200 -0.99 -16.24 -1.82
N ASP A 201 -2.32 -16.35 -1.86
CA ASP A 201 -3.13 -16.76 -0.72
C ASP A 201 -2.89 -18.23 -0.35
N PHE A 202 -2.79 -19.12 -1.34
CA PHE A 202 -2.43 -20.52 -1.13
C PHE A 202 -1.16 -20.66 -0.30
N LEU A 203 -0.07 -19.97 -0.66
CA LEU A 203 1.20 -20.06 0.06
C LEU A 203 1.20 -19.34 1.40
N ARG A 204 0.42 -18.26 1.54
CA ARG A 204 0.29 -17.53 2.80
C ARG A 204 -0.45 -18.33 3.86
N GLU A 205 -1.48 -19.07 3.48
CA GLU A 205 -2.19 -20.01 4.36
C GLU A 205 -1.26 -21.10 4.92
N ARG A 206 -0.16 -21.39 4.22
CA ARG A 206 0.90 -22.34 4.63
C ARG A 206 2.07 -21.69 5.36
N GLY A 207 1.97 -20.40 5.69
CA GLY A 207 2.95 -19.69 6.50
C GLY A 207 3.99 -18.88 5.72
N VAL A 208 3.92 -18.80 4.38
CA VAL A 208 4.81 -17.95 3.59
C VAL A 208 4.34 -16.49 3.65
N LYS A 209 4.86 -15.70 4.59
CA LYS A 209 4.36 -14.33 4.82
C LYS A 209 4.86 -13.30 3.80
N THR A 210 5.95 -13.58 3.10
CA THR A 210 6.55 -12.69 2.10
C THR A 210 6.79 -13.49 0.84
N LEU A 211 6.12 -13.12 -0.25
CA LEU A 211 6.29 -13.74 -1.57
C LEU A 211 5.71 -12.84 -2.67
N ARG A 212 6.04 -13.17 -3.92
CA ARG A 212 5.38 -12.61 -5.10
C ARG A 212 5.06 -13.73 -6.08
N ALA A 213 3.79 -13.92 -6.40
CA ALA A 213 3.38 -14.88 -7.43
C ALA A 213 3.09 -14.16 -8.74
N ARG A 214 4.00 -14.26 -9.71
CA ARG A 214 3.90 -13.62 -11.01
C ARG A 214 3.35 -14.57 -12.06
N HIS A 215 2.75 -14.05 -13.13
CA HIS A 215 2.50 -14.85 -14.33
C HIS A 215 2.40 -14.00 -15.59
N ASP A 216 2.60 -14.63 -16.75
CA ASP A 216 2.43 -14.05 -18.09
C ASP A 216 1.24 -14.65 -18.86
N ASP A 217 0.33 -15.33 -18.14
CA ASP A 217 -0.79 -16.15 -18.62
C ASP A 217 -0.42 -17.59 -19.00
N MET A 218 0.86 -17.90 -19.16
CA MET A 218 1.34 -19.23 -19.50
C MET A 218 2.13 -19.87 -18.36
N VAL A 219 3.01 -19.11 -17.74
CA VAL A 219 3.95 -19.58 -16.72
C VAL A 219 3.79 -18.76 -15.45
N ALA A 220 3.63 -19.44 -14.32
CA ALA A 220 3.73 -18.84 -13.00
C ALA A 220 5.20 -18.76 -12.55
N THR A 221 5.57 -17.70 -11.85
CA THR A 221 6.85 -17.60 -11.13
C THR A 221 6.57 -17.20 -9.69
N VAL A 222 6.86 -18.10 -8.75
CA VAL A 222 6.79 -17.80 -7.32
C VAL A 222 8.17 -17.37 -6.85
N GLU A 223 8.26 -16.10 -6.48
CA GLU A 223 9.45 -15.52 -5.89
C GLU A 223 9.28 -15.54 -4.35
N TYR A 224 10.28 -16.00 -3.58
CA TYR A 224 10.23 -16.05 -2.11
C TYR A 224 11.61 -15.91 -1.44
N PRO A 225 11.69 -15.42 -0.17
CA PRO A 225 12.91 -15.45 0.62
C PRO A 225 13.38 -16.87 0.98
N ALA A 226 14.69 -17.11 1.01
CA ALA A 226 15.32 -18.42 1.29
C ALA A 226 14.79 -19.13 2.55
N GLN A 227 14.41 -18.38 3.59
CA GLN A 227 13.84 -18.95 4.82
C GLN A 227 12.56 -19.77 4.60
N TYR A 228 11.85 -19.57 3.48
CA TYR A 228 10.63 -20.31 3.15
C TYR A 228 10.88 -21.52 2.23
N ALA A 229 12.13 -21.81 1.84
CA ALA A 229 12.45 -22.89 0.91
C ALA A 229 11.90 -24.26 1.36
N GLY A 230 11.92 -24.54 2.67
CA GLY A 230 11.35 -25.77 3.22
C GLY A 230 9.84 -25.89 2.98
N ILE A 231 9.08 -24.82 3.19
CA ILE A 231 7.62 -24.79 2.95
C ILE A 231 7.34 -24.92 1.45
N ILE A 232 8.08 -24.20 0.61
CA ILE A 232 7.92 -24.25 -0.84
C ILE A 232 8.20 -25.66 -1.39
N ALA A 233 9.23 -26.34 -0.89
CA ALA A 233 9.55 -27.71 -1.29
C ALA A 233 8.42 -28.70 -0.94
N GLN A 234 7.83 -28.56 0.24
CA GLN A 234 6.71 -29.40 0.68
C GLN A 234 5.44 -29.18 -0.14
N GLU A 235 5.20 -27.94 -0.56
CA GLU A 235 3.95 -27.52 -1.21
C GLU A 235 4.03 -27.53 -2.74
N ARG A 236 5.16 -27.94 -3.31
CA ARG A 236 5.45 -27.83 -4.73
C ARG A 236 4.42 -28.53 -5.62
N ASP A 237 4.07 -29.75 -5.27
CA ASP A 237 3.14 -30.56 -6.08
C ASP A 237 1.71 -30.02 -5.97
N SER A 238 1.26 -29.72 -4.75
CA SER A 238 -0.06 -29.12 -4.52
C SER A 238 -0.21 -27.75 -5.19
N LEU A 239 0.84 -26.93 -5.15
CA LEU A 239 0.86 -25.65 -5.86
C LEU A 239 0.82 -25.85 -7.38
N ALA A 240 1.58 -26.81 -7.92
CA ALA A 240 1.59 -27.09 -9.35
C ALA A 240 0.22 -27.55 -9.86
N ASP A 241 -0.49 -28.39 -9.09
CA ASP A 241 -1.84 -28.83 -9.43
C ASP A 241 -2.86 -27.70 -9.34
N MET A 242 -2.77 -26.84 -8.32
CA MET A 242 -3.60 -25.64 -8.23
C MET A 242 -3.37 -24.70 -9.42
N ILE A 243 -2.10 -24.46 -9.79
CA ILE A 243 -1.70 -23.62 -10.93
C ILE A 243 -2.29 -24.13 -12.25
N LYS A 244 -2.27 -25.45 -12.48
CA LYS A 244 -2.98 -26.06 -13.63
C LYS A 244 -4.48 -25.83 -13.55
N GLY A 245 -5.08 -25.97 -12.38
CA GLY A 245 -6.51 -25.76 -12.13
C GLY A 245 -6.98 -24.33 -12.44
N ILE A 246 -6.11 -23.32 -12.22
CA ILE A 246 -6.39 -21.91 -12.58
C ILE A 246 -5.94 -21.55 -14.01
N GLY A 247 -5.58 -22.54 -14.82
CA GLY A 247 -5.29 -22.37 -16.25
C GLY A 247 -3.92 -21.75 -16.53
N LEU A 248 -2.89 -22.10 -15.77
CA LEU A 248 -1.48 -21.83 -16.06
C LEU A 248 -0.74 -23.14 -16.32
N GLY A 249 0.21 -23.16 -17.26
CA GLY A 249 0.83 -24.39 -17.75
C GLY A 249 1.97 -24.94 -16.90
N SER A 250 2.72 -24.06 -16.22
CA SER A 250 3.85 -24.47 -15.37
C SER A 250 4.16 -23.44 -14.28
N CYS A 251 4.98 -23.83 -13.31
CA CYS A 251 5.43 -22.97 -12.22
C CYS A 251 6.95 -23.03 -12.07
N GLN A 252 7.56 -21.85 -11.99
CA GLN A 252 8.96 -21.64 -11.66
C GLN A 252 9.09 -21.10 -10.23
N PHE A 253 10.21 -21.38 -9.60
CA PHE A 253 10.50 -20.99 -8.23
C PHE A 253 11.80 -20.17 -8.23
N LYS A 254 11.73 -18.97 -7.65
CA LYS A 254 12.87 -18.06 -7.57
C LYS A 254 13.10 -17.64 -6.13
N GLU A 255 14.14 -18.23 -5.54
CA GLU A 255 14.61 -17.83 -4.22
C GLU A 255 15.35 -16.49 -4.29
N TRP A 256 15.22 -15.67 -3.26
CA TRP A 256 16.08 -14.52 -3.03
C TRP A 256 16.56 -14.45 -1.58
N THR A 257 17.69 -13.77 -1.38
CA THR A 257 18.20 -13.39 -0.06
C THR A 257 17.88 -11.92 0.16
N GLU A 258 17.33 -11.57 1.33
CA GLU A 258 17.11 -10.17 1.72
C GLU A 258 18.44 -9.43 1.97
#